data_AF-A0A3B8HWP1-F1
#
_entry.id   AF-A0A3B8HWP1-F1
#
_cell.length_a   1.000
_cell.length_b   1.000
_cell.length_c   1.000
_cell.angle_alpha   90.00
_cell.angle_beta   90.00
_cell.angle_gamma   90.00
#
_symmetry.space_group_name_H-M   'P 1'
#
loop_
_entity.id
_entity.type
_entity.pdbx_description
1 polymer ?
#
loop_
_entity_poly.entity_id
_entity_poly.type
_entity_poly.pdbx_seq_one_letter_code
_entity_poly.pdbx_strand_id
1 'polypeptide(L)' 'DYHVEVSRRIKEDYGNGRDYYALRGKQILEIPQSVQDRPAREYLRWHNEEVYLG' A
#
# COMPACT_ATOMS: atom_id res chain seq x y z
N ASP A 1 -7.92 -2.52 8.31
CA ASP A 1 -6.56 -2.96 8.68
C ASP A 1 -5.55 -2.34 7.75
N TYR A 2 -4.85 -1.32 8.25
CA TYR A 2 -3.89 -0.52 7.49
C TYR A 2 -2.58 -1.31 7.33
N HIS A 3 -2.56 -2.22 6.36
CA HIS A 3 -1.37 -2.99 6.00
C HIS A 3 -0.84 -2.55 4.64
N VAL A 4 0.48 -2.66 4.48
CA VAL A 4 1.14 -2.40 3.21
C VAL A 4 0.98 -3.63 2.31
N GLU A 5 0.38 -3.44 1.14
CA GLU A 5 0.40 -4.43 0.07
C GLU A 5 1.42 -4.06 -1.00
N VAL A 6 2.19 -5.04 -1.45
CA VAL A 6 3.29 -4.82 -2.39
C VAL A 6 3.13 -5.77 -3.55
N SER A 7 2.97 -5.16 -4.73
CA SER A 7 2.74 -5.92 -5.95
C SER A 7 3.99 -6.67 -6.38
N ARG A 8 3.83 -7.84 -7.00
CA ARG A 8 4.97 -8.57 -7.58
C ARG A 8 5.67 -7.77 -8.67
N ARG A 9 4.92 -6.95 -9.39
CA ARG A 9 5.40 -6.14 -10.51
C ARG A 9 6.46 -5.13 -10.14
N ILE A 10 6.54 -4.71 -8.88
CA ILE A 10 7.61 -3.79 -8.47
C ILE A 10 9.01 -4.40 -8.70
N LYS A 11 9.15 -5.72 -8.53
CA LYS A 11 10.39 -6.43 -8.86
C LYS A 11 10.57 -6.58 -10.38
N GLU A 12 9.50 -6.91 -11.09
CA GLU A 12 9.55 -7.23 -12.52
C GLU A 12 9.81 -5.98 -13.36
N ASP A 13 9.16 -4.87 -13.03
CA ASP A 13 9.20 -3.62 -13.78
C ASP A 13 10.40 -2.74 -13.34
N TYR A 14 10.88 -2.86 -12.09
CA TYR A 14 11.87 -1.94 -11.52
C TYR A 14 13.06 -2.60 -10.80
N GLY A 15 13.09 -3.93 -10.65
CA GLY A 15 14.22 -4.67 -10.04
C GLY A 15 14.42 -4.49 -8.53
N ASN A 16 13.67 -3.59 -7.88
CA ASN A 16 13.85 -3.19 -6.48
C ASN A 16 12.91 -3.91 -5.49
N GLY A 17 12.26 -5.00 -5.90
CA GLY A 17 11.19 -5.58 -5.07
C GLY A 17 11.63 -6.21 -3.75
N ARG A 18 12.92 -6.48 -3.52
CA ARG A 18 13.40 -7.07 -2.25
C ARG A 18 13.09 -6.19 -1.05
N ASP A 19 13.37 -4.89 -1.15
CA ASP A 19 13.19 -3.95 -0.04
C ASP A 19 11.71 -3.71 0.24
N TYR A 20 10.90 -3.63 -0.82
CA TYR A 20 9.46 -3.44 -0.69
C TYR A 20 8.74 -4.70 -0.19
N TYR A 21 9.09 -5.90 -0.63
CA TYR A 21 8.47 -7.12 -0.11
C TYR A 21 8.69 -7.31 1.38
N ALA A 22 9.80 -6.79 1.94
CA ALA A 22 10.02 -6.82 3.38
C ALA A 22 8.94 -6.04 4.15
N LEU A 23 8.26 -5.08 3.51
CA LEU A 23 7.17 -4.29 4.09
C LEU A 23 5.79 -4.94 3.91
N ARG A 24 5.64 -5.95 3.04
CA ARG A 24 4.34 -6.55 2.73
C ARG A 24 3.69 -7.15 3.99
N GLY A 25 2.41 -6.82 4.20
CA GLY A 25 1.64 -7.25 5.35
C GLY A 25 2.01 -6.55 6.66
N LYS A 26 3.02 -5.65 6.67
CA LYS A 26 3.31 -4.82 7.85
C LYS A 26 2.24 -3.76 8.02
N GLN A 27 1.93 -3.44 9.27
CA GLN A 27 1.07 -2.32 9.59
C GLN A 27 1.74 -0.99 9.23
N ILE A 28 0.94 -0.04 8.78
CA ILE A 28 1.35 1.36 8.66
C ILE A 28 1.78 1.84 10.05
N LEU A 29 3.03 2.30 10.16
CA LEU A 29 3.63 2.70 11.44
C LEU A 29 2.95 3.95 12.02
N GLU A 30 2.56 4.88 11.16
CA GLU A 30 2.02 6.17 11.56
C GLU A 30 0.74 6.45 10.79
N ILE A 31 -0.37 6.59 11.51
CA ILE A 31 -1.66 7.01 10.97
C ILE A 31 -1.94 8.41 11.50
N PRO A 32 -2.34 9.38 10.66
CA PRO A 32 -2.68 10.71 11.12
C PRO A 32 -3.65 10.69 12.30
N GLN A 33 -3.31 11.42 13.36
CA GLN A 33 -4.14 11.48 14.57
C GLN A 33 -5.50 12.12 14.26
N SER A 34 -5.46 13.23 13.51
CA SER A 34 -6.65 13.87 12.96
C SER A 34 -7.33 12.97 11.93
N VAL A 35 -8.63 12.75 12.11
CA VAL A 35 -9.43 11.90 11.22
C VAL A 35 -9.59 12.53 9.83
N GLN A 36 -9.57 13.86 9.74
CA GLN A 36 -9.71 14.58 8.46
C GLN A 36 -8.49 14.39 7.55
N ASP A 37 -7.32 14.10 8.14
CA ASP A 37 -6.08 13.85 7.40
C ASP A 37 -5.90 12.37 7.04
N ARG A 38 -6.81 11.50 7.49
CA ARG A 38 -6.76 10.08 7.14
C ARG A 38 -7.29 9.86 5.73
N PRO A 39 -6.71 8.90 4.98
CA PRO A 39 -7.22 8.56 3.67
C PRO A 39 -8.67 8.05 3.78
N ALA A 40 -9.55 8.62 2.95
CA ALA A 40 -10.92 8.15 2.84
C ALA A 40 -10.95 6.72 2.30
N ARG A 41 -11.81 5.88 2.89
CA ARG A 41 -11.87 4.44 2.59
C ARG A 41 -12.25 4.17 1.13
N GLU A 42 -13.07 5.03 0.54
CA GLU A 42 -13.48 4.92 -0.87
C GLU A 42 -12.31 5.07 -1.84
N TYR A 43 -11.37 5.98 -1.58
CA TYR A 43 -10.20 6.18 -2.45
C TYR A 43 -9.20 5.04 -2.33
N LEU A 44 -9.01 4.50 -1.12
CA LEU A 44 -8.20 3.30 -0.92
C LEU A 44 -8.80 2.09 -1.65
N ARG A 45 -10.13 1.94 -1.60
CA ARG A 45 -10.83 0.87 -2.31
C ARG A 45 -10.63 1.01 -3.82
N TRP A 46 -10.94 2.18 -4.37
CA TRP A 46 -10.78 2.43 -5.81
C TRP A 46 -9.35 2.18 -6.27
N HIS A 47 -8.34 2.67 -5.54
CA HIS A 47 -6.95 2.40 -5.89
C HIS A 47 -6.64 0.90 -5.89
N ASN A 48 -7.11 0.16 -4.88
CA ASN A 48 -6.88 -1.29 -4.79
C ASN A 48 -7.60 -2.09 -5.88
N GLU A 49 -8.73 -1.60 -6.39
CA GLU A 49 -9.53 -2.28 -7.42
C GLU A 49 -9.09 -1.90 -8.84
N GLU A 50 -8.73 -0.63 -9.09
CA GLU A 50 -8.54 -0.09 -10.45
C GLU A 50 -7.09 0.24 -10.80
N VAL A 51 -6.23 0.50 -9.81
CA VAL A 51 -4.85 0.97 -10.04
C VAL A 51 -3.81 -0.07 -9.61
N TYR A 52 -4.06 -0.79 -8.52
CA TYR A 52 -3.13 -1.75 -7.95
C TYR A 52 -2.92 -2.94 -8.89
N LEU A 53 -1.64 -3.30 -9.11
CA LEU A 53 -1.25 -4.31 -10.10
C LEU A 53 -0.76 -5.64 -9.47
N GLY A 54 -1.29 -5.99 -8.29
CA GLY A 54 -1.31 -7.37 -7.76
C GLY A 54 -0.17 -7.83 -6.88
#